data_AF-A0A932JNX4-F1
#
_entry.id   AF-A0A932JNX4-F1
#
_cell.length_a   1.000
_cell.length_b   1.000
_cell.length_c   1.000
_cell.angle_alpha   90.00
_cell.angle_beta   90.00
_cell.angle_gamma   90.00
#
_symmetry.space_group_name_H-M   'P 1'
#
loop_
_entity.id
_entity.type
_entity.pdbx_description
1 polymer ?
#
loop_
_entity_poly.entity_id
_entity_poly.type
_entity_poly.pdbx_seq_one_letter_code
_entity_poly.pdbx_strand_id
1 'polypeptide(L)'
;MTSPFPHRYGTELRWVSGRLAVLSSPQAPPIDGGPPPEFDGPAGRWSPEALLLSAAELCLMTTFLAVAEHAGLAVADYQSRSEGVLDRTVDGPAFTRVVLRVRLSVYADDAEKARTLMEKAKKRCIVSRTLRIPPELEVEVVPA
;
A
#
# COMPACT_ATOMS: atom_id res chain seq x y z
N MET A 1 -3.83 15.94 -12.21
CA MET A 1 -2.97 16.52 -11.16
C MET A 1 -2.89 18.02 -11.41
N THR A 2 -3.43 18.84 -10.52
CA THR A 2 -3.55 20.30 -10.70
C THR A 2 -2.48 21.10 -9.96
N SER A 3 -1.77 20.49 -8.99
CA SER A 3 -0.71 21.16 -8.24
C SER A 3 0.66 20.97 -8.88
N PRO A 4 1.50 22.01 -9.01
CA PRO A 4 2.85 21.89 -9.55
C PRO A 4 3.81 21.21 -8.57
N PHE A 5 4.84 20.55 -9.10
CA PHE A 5 5.94 19.99 -8.31
C PHE A 5 6.94 21.09 -7.87
N PRO A 6 7.65 20.92 -6.74
CA PRO A 6 7.65 19.75 -5.85
C PRO A 6 6.52 19.77 -4.82
N HIS A 7 6.05 18.57 -4.45
CA HIS A 7 5.17 18.37 -3.29
C HIS A 7 6.00 18.03 -2.06
N ARG A 8 5.57 18.52 -0.89
CA ARG A 8 6.21 18.23 0.40
C ARG A 8 5.23 17.50 1.30
N TYR A 9 5.69 16.41 1.88
CA TYR A 9 4.94 15.59 2.83
C TYR A 9 5.74 15.50 4.12
N GLY A 10 5.07 15.53 5.26
CA GLY A 10 5.70 15.48 6.58
C GLY A 10 4.84 14.70 7.56
N THR A 11 5.50 13.97 8.45
CA THR A 11 4.88 13.29 9.58
C THR A 11 5.71 13.58 10.83
N GLU A 12 5.07 13.49 11.99
CA GLU A 12 5.73 13.57 13.29
C GLU A 12 5.55 12.24 14.02
N LEU A 13 6.52 11.91 14.87
CA LEU A 13 6.45 10.76 15.75
C LEU A 13 6.80 11.20 17.16
N ARG A 14 5.94 10.88 18.12
CA ARG A 14 6.16 11.11 19.54
C ARG A 14 6.34 9.78 20.26
N TRP A 15 7.49 9.60 20.90
CA TRP A 15 7.70 8.49 21.83
C TRP A 15 6.72 8.58 23.01
N VAL A 16 6.15 7.45 23.40
CA VAL A 16 5.24 7.36 24.54
C VAL A 16 5.93 6.68 25.72
N SER A 17 6.29 5.41 25.56
CA SER A 17 7.02 4.62 26.56
C SER A 17 7.55 3.34 25.92
N GLY A 18 8.61 2.76 26.49
CA GLY A 18 9.22 1.54 25.94
C GLY A 18 9.55 1.69 24.46
N ARG A 19 8.99 0.83 23.61
CA ARG A 19 9.11 0.89 22.14
C ARG A 19 7.80 1.33 21.45
N LEU A 20 6.97 2.11 22.15
CA LEU A 20 5.69 2.61 21.65
C LEU A 20 5.77 4.09 21.28
N ALA A 21 5.02 4.45 20.25
CA ALA A 21 4.96 5.82 19.75
C ALA A 21 3.57 6.15 19.20
N VAL A 22 3.27 7.44 19.09
CA VAL A 22 2.14 7.95 18.31
C VAL A 22 2.71 8.63 17.06
N LEU A 23 2.22 8.23 15.89
CA LEU A 23 2.53 8.87 14.62
C LEU A 23 1.40 9.83 14.26
N SER A 24 1.74 11.01 13.73
CA SER A 24 0.76 12.00 13.31
C SER A 24 1.15 12.67 11.99
N SER A 25 0.13 13.10 11.24
CA SER A 25 0.27 13.92 10.03
C SER A 25 -0.62 15.16 10.19
N PRO A 26 -0.26 16.32 9.60
CA PRO A 26 -1.13 17.50 9.61
C PRO A 26 -2.53 17.25 9.00
N GLN A 27 -2.68 16.18 8.20
CA GLN A 27 -3.87 15.90 7.40
C GLN A 27 -4.59 14.61 7.80
N ALA A 28 -4.12 13.89 8.82
CA ALA A 28 -4.71 12.62 9.22
C ALA A 28 -4.71 12.45 10.76
N PRO A 29 -5.68 11.71 11.30
CA PRO A 29 -5.68 11.34 12.71
C PRO A 29 -4.39 10.62 13.13
N PRO A 30 -3.99 10.74 14.41
CA PRO A 30 -2.84 10.01 14.91
C PRO A 30 -3.09 8.50 14.93
N ILE A 31 -2.03 7.73 14.78
CA ILE A 31 -2.05 6.27 14.88
C ILE A 31 -1.00 5.78 15.87
N ASP A 32 -1.35 4.74 16.64
CA ASP A 32 -0.45 4.13 17.59
C ASP A 32 0.48 3.12 16.90
N GLY A 33 1.79 3.31 17.09
CA GLY A 33 2.82 2.49 16.50
C GLY A 33 3.71 1.79 17.54
N GLY A 34 4.34 0.71 17.10
CA GLY A 34 5.28 -0.07 17.89
C GLY A 34 5.90 -1.19 17.06
N PRO A 35 6.87 -1.95 17.59
CA PRO A 35 7.37 -3.13 16.92
C PRO A 35 6.24 -4.17 16.71
N PRO A 36 6.36 -5.06 15.73
CA PRO A 36 5.47 -6.21 15.57
C PRO A 36 5.79 -7.29 16.63
N PRO A 37 4.90 -8.29 16.83
CA PRO A 37 5.11 -9.38 17.78
C PRO A 37 6.43 -10.15 17.59
N GLU A 38 6.89 -10.32 16.34
CA GLU A 38 8.15 -10.98 15.98
C GLU A 38 9.39 -10.26 16.52
N PHE A 39 9.23 -8.99 16.91
CA PHE A 39 10.26 -8.18 17.55
C PHE A 39 9.86 -7.78 18.98
N ASP A 40 9.10 -8.63 19.68
CA ASP A 40 8.60 -8.46 21.06
C ASP A 40 7.71 -7.22 21.25
N GLY A 41 6.93 -6.89 20.24
CA GLY A 41 5.94 -5.82 20.29
C GLY A 41 4.55 -6.28 20.75
N PRO A 42 3.76 -5.37 21.36
CA PRO A 42 2.40 -5.71 21.74
C PRO A 42 1.48 -5.82 20.52
N ALA A 43 0.49 -6.71 20.59
CA ALA A 43 -0.55 -6.82 19.58
C ALA A 43 -1.37 -5.51 19.46
N GLY A 44 -1.98 -5.30 18.29
CA GLY A 44 -2.88 -4.16 18.04
C GLY A 44 -2.20 -2.82 17.78
N ARG A 45 -0.89 -2.81 17.50
CA ARG A 45 -0.14 -1.62 17.09
C ARG A 45 0.24 -1.68 15.62
N TRP A 46 0.29 -0.52 14.97
CA TRP A 46 0.82 -0.41 13.61
C TRP A 46 2.35 -0.55 13.63
N SER A 47 2.86 -1.65 13.07
CA SER A 47 4.30 -1.83 12.92
C SER A 47 4.85 -1.12 11.68
N PRO A 48 6.15 -0.78 11.66
CA PRO A 48 6.79 -0.24 10.45
C PRO A 48 6.57 -1.12 9.21
N GLU A 49 6.60 -2.43 9.39
CA GLU A 49 6.33 -3.43 8.35
C GLU A 49 4.89 -3.31 7.82
N ALA A 50 3.90 -3.30 8.72
CA ALA A 50 2.49 -3.17 8.35
C ALA A 50 2.20 -1.81 7.68
N LEU A 51 2.82 -0.73 8.17
CA LEU A 51 2.69 0.61 7.61
C LEU A 51 3.25 0.69 6.19
N LEU A 52 4.42 0.07 5.95
CA LEU A 52 5.04 0.04 4.62
C LEU A 52 4.14 -0.68 3.61
N LEU A 53 3.65 -1.87 3.98
CA LEU A 53 2.77 -2.67 3.12
C LEU A 53 1.44 -1.96 2.87
N SER A 54 0.86 -1.34 3.91
CA SER A 54 -0.39 -0.56 3.78
C SER A 54 -0.21 0.69 2.92
N ALA A 55 0.93 1.36 2.98
CA ALA A 55 1.24 2.47 2.10
C ALA A 55 1.32 2.03 0.64
N ALA A 56 1.87 0.84 0.37
CA ALA A 56 1.92 0.27 -0.98
C ALA A 56 0.52 -0.08 -1.51
N GLU A 57 -0.33 -0.70 -0.68
CA GLU A 57 -1.73 -0.99 -1.01
C GLU A 57 -2.52 0.29 -1.31
N LEU A 58 -2.47 1.27 -0.41
CA LEU A 58 -3.20 2.53 -0.54
C LEU A 58 -2.75 3.30 -1.79
N CYS A 59 -1.44 3.33 -2.07
CA CYS A 59 -0.90 3.94 -3.27
C CYS A 59 -1.39 3.24 -4.54
N LEU A 60 -1.40 1.90 -4.55
CA LEU A 60 -1.87 1.14 -5.71
C LEU A 60 -3.36 1.42 -5.96
N MET A 61 -4.20 1.34 -4.92
CA MET A 61 -5.63 1.60 -5.00
C MET A 61 -5.91 3.00 -5.55
N THR A 62 -5.35 4.03 -4.94
CA THR A 62 -5.58 5.44 -5.36
C THR A 62 -5.09 5.69 -6.79
N THR A 63 -3.97 5.09 -7.18
CA THR A 63 -3.45 5.17 -8.56
C THR A 63 -4.39 4.44 -9.53
N PHE A 64 -4.88 3.26 -9.17
CA PHE A 64 -5.78 2.47 -10.00
C PHE A 64 -7.10 3.19 -10.22
N LEU A 65 -7.73 3.70 -9.17
CA LEU A 65 -9.01 4.41 -9.28
C LEU A 65 -8.89 5.65 -10.18
N ALA A 66 -7.80 6.42 -10.07
CA ALA A 66 -7.56 7.56 -10.96
C ALA A 66 -7.37 7.14 -12.44
N VAL A 67 -6.69 6.01 -12.69
CA VAL A 67 -6.50 5.48 -14.05
C VAL A 67 -7.81 4.88 -14.60
N ALA A 68 -8.61 4.22 -13.76
CA ALA A 68 -9.90 3.64 -14.08
C ALA A 68 -10.90 4.73 -14.48
N GLU A 69 -10.99 5.80 -13.68
CA GLU A 69 -11.81 6.97 -13.96
C GLU A 69 -11.47 7.59 -15.32
N HIS A 70 -10.19 7.85 -15.57
CA HIS A 70 -9.73 8.40 -16.85
C HIS A 70 -10.04 7.50 -18.06
N ALA A 71 -10.10 6.19 -17.85
CA ALA A 71 -10.43 5.20 -18.88
C ALA A 71 -11.92 4.88 -18.97
N GLY A 72 -12.78 5.53 -18.17
CA GLY A 72 -14.21 5.24 -18.11
C GLY A 72 -14.51 3.80 -17.71
N LEU A 73 -13.76 3.24 -16.75
CA LEU A 73 -14.05 1.95 -16.13
C LEU A 73 -14.82 2.20 -14.83
N ALA A 74 -16.04 1.65 -14.74
CA ALA A 74 -16.82 1.68 -13.50
C ALA A 74 -16.36 0.55 -12.57
N VAL A 75 -15.87 0.90 -11.38
CA VAL A 75 -15.44 -0.06 -10.34
C VAL A 75 -16.54 -0.13 -9.28
N ALA A 76 -17.08 -1.33 -9.05
CA ALA A 76 -18.13 -1.57 -8.07
C ALA A 76 -17.57 -1.82 -6.66
N ASP A 77 -16.46 -2.56 -6.56
CA ASP A 77 -15.77 -2.83 -5.29
C ASP A 77 -14.26 -2.98 -5.51
N TYR A 78 -13.48 -2.60 -4.50
CA TYR A 78 -12.03 -2.78 -4.44
C TYR A 78 -11.66 -3.29 -3.05
N GLN A 79 -10.98 -4.42 -3.00
CA GLN A 79 -10.33 -4.90 -1.79
C GLN A 79 -8.91 -5.30 -2.10
N SER A 80 -8.00 -5.08 -1.16
CA SER A 80 -6.65 -5.60 -1.25
C SER A 80 -6.20 -6.22 0.06
N ARG A 81 -5.23 -7.13 -0.06
CA ARG A 81 -4.41 -7.60 1.05
C ARG A 81 -2.97 -7.64 0.59
N SER A 82 -2.05 -7.27 1.47
CA SER A 82 -0.62 -7.38 1.24
C SER A 82 0.01 -8.48 2.08
N GLU A 83 1.09 -9.05 1.55
CA GLU A 83 1.96 -9.97 2.28
C GLU A 83 3.41 -9.58 2.00
N GLY A 84 4.21 -9.48 3.05
CA GLY A 84 5.64 -9.22 2.96
C GLY A 84 6.43 -10.30 3.66
N VAL A 85 7.45 -10.82 3.00
CA VAL A 85 8.42 -11.76 3.60
C VAL A 85 9.63 -10.95 4.02
N LEU A 86 9.89 -10.87 5.32
CA LEU A 86 11.09 -10.30 5.89
C LEU A 86 12.09 -11.42 6.19
N ASP A 87 13.30 -11.33 5.66
CA ASP A 87 14.33 -12.36 5.81
C ASP A 87 15.70 -11.72 6.07
N ARG A 88 16.67 -12.55 6.49
CA ARG A 88 18.07 -12.14 6.69
C ARG A 88 18.81 -12.13 5.38
N THR A 89 19.25 -10.95 4.97
CA THR A 89 20.16 -10.75 3.84
C THR A 89 21.59 -10.54 4.31
N VAL A 90 22.54 -10.44 3.38
CA VAL A 90 23.94 -10.09 3.69
C VAL A 90 24.07 -8.71 4.36
N ASP A 91 23.11 -7.82 4.11
CA ASP A 91 23.07 -6.45 4.66
C ASP A 91 22.20 -6.35 5.94
N GLY A 92 21.69 -7.48 6.43
CA GLY A 92 20.77 -7.55 7.57
C GLY A 92 19.30 -7.84 7.18
N PRO A 93 18.36 -7.73 8.14
CA PRO A 93 16.94 -8.00 7.88
C PRO A 93 16.35 -7.04 6.84
N ALA A 94 15.69 -7.59 5.82
CA ALA A 94 15.00 -6.81 4.79
C ALA A 94 13.81 -7.58 4.24
N PHE A 95 12.84 -6.86 3.67
CA PHE A 95 11.84 -7.51 2.82
C PHE A 95 12.54 -8.14 1.61
N THR A 96 12.34 -9.43 1.40
CA THR A 96 12.83 -10.20 0.24
C THR A 96 11.72 -10.48 -0.77
N ARG A 97 10.46 -10.41 -0.35
CA ARG A 97 9.28 -10.53 -1.21
C ARG A 97 8.14 -9.67 -0.70
N VAL A 98 7.41 -9.04 -1.60
CA VAL A 98 6.15 -8.34 -1.30
C VAL A 98 5.13 -8.73 -2.36
N VAL A 99 3.93 -9.12 -1.94
CA VAL A 99 2.80 -9.47 -2.82
C VAL A 99 1.61 -8.60 -2.47
N LEU A 100 1.04 -7.93 -3.46
CA LEU A 100 -0.24 -7.22 -3.34
C LEU A 100 -1.31 -8.04 -4.04
N ARG A 101 -2.32 -8.49 -3.29
CA ARG A 101 -3.46 -9.26 -3.81
C ARG A 101 -4.66 -8.36 -3.86
N VAL A 102 -5.18 -8.11 -5.05
CA VAL A 102 -6.31 -7.21 -5.28
C VAL A 102 -7.49 -8.02 -5.77
N ARG A 103 -8.65 -7.82 -5.15
CA ARG A 103 -9.94 -8.29 -5.61
C ARG A 103 -10.75 -7.09 -6.11
N LEU A 104 -11.10 -7.12 -7.39
CA LEU A 104 -11.90 -6.09 -8.05
C LEU A 104 -13.26 -6.63 -8.41
N SER A 105 -14.30 -5.83 -8.18
CA SER A 105 -15.62 -6.07 -8.73
C SER A 105 -15.93 -5.04 -9.82
N VAL A 106 -16.22 -5.52 -11.03
CA VAL A 106 -16.55 -4.71 -12.23
C VAL A 106 -17.61 -5.43 -13.06
N TYR A 107 -18.25 -4.73 -14.00
CA TYR A 107 -19.12 -5.40 -14.97
C TYR A 107 -18.35 -6.46 -15.78
N ALA A 108 -19.00 -7.57 -16.14
CA ALA A 108 -18.32 -8.72 -16.73
C ALA A 108 -17.53 -8.37 -18.03
N ASP A 109 -18.09 -7.49 -18.87
CA ASP A 109 -17.46 -7.04 -20.12
C ASP A 109 -16.19 -6.19 -19.90
N ASP A 110 -15.99 -5.68 -18.68
CA ASP A 110 -14.88 -4.80 -18.31
C ASP A 110 -13.70 -5.56 -17.66
N ALA A 111 -13.78 -6.89 -17.49
CA ALA A 111 -12.79 -7.65 -16.72
C ALA A 111 -11.36 -7.51 -17.26
N GLU A 112 -11.15 -7.70 -18.56
CA GLU A 112 -9.82 -7.58 -19.19
C GLU A 112 -9.29 -6.14 -19.18
N LYS A 113 -10.20 -5.17 -19.34
CA LYS A 113 -9.87 -3.75 -19.18
C LYS A 113 -9.38 -3.47 -17.77
N ALA A 114 -10.08 -3.96 -16.75
CA ALA A 114 -9.68 -3.80 -15.35
C ALA A 114 -8.29 -4.39 -15.05
N ARG A 115 -8.00 -5.61 -15.55
CA ARG A 115 -6.66 -6.23 -15.42
C ARG A 115 -5.57 -5.37 -16.07
N THR A 116 -5.81 -4.90 -17.28
CA THR A 116 -4.87 -4.04 -18.01
C THR A 116 -4.62 -2.73 -17.29
N LEU A 117 -5.64 -2.10 -16.72
CA LEU A 117 -5.50 -0.86 -15.96
C LEU A 117 -4.79 -1.07 -14.63
N MET A 118 -4.97 -2.22 -13.97
CA MET A 118 -4.24 -2.54 -12.74
C MET A 118 -2.72 -2.63 -12.97
N GLU A 119 -2.30 -3.28 -14.05
CA GLU A 119 -0.87 -3.34 -14.41
C GLU A 119 -0.30 -1.95 -14.74
N LYS A 120 -1.10 -1.09 -15.39
CA LYS A 120 -0.72 0.32 -15.62
C LYS A 120 -0.61 1.08 -14.29
N ALA A 121 -1.52 0.85 -13.36
CA ALA A 121 -1.51 1.49 -12.05
C ALA A 121 -0.28 1.09 -11.25
N LYS A 122 0.07 -0.20 -11.21
CA LYS A 122 1.30 -0.71 -10.56
C LYS A 122 2.56 0.02 -11.02
N LYS A 123 2.71 0.24 -12.33
CA LYS A 123 3.86 0.96 -12.93
C LYS A 123 3.90 2.46 -12.58
N ARG A 124 2.76 3.03 -12.19
CA ARG A 124 2.60 4.45 -11.86
C ARG A 124 2.54 4.72 -10.35
N CYS A 125 2.29 3.70 -9.52
CA CYS A 125 2.27 3.87 -8.07
C CYS A 125 3.64 4.33 -7.57
N ILE A 126 3.63 5.49 -6.89
CA ILE A 126 4.82 6.16 -6.37
C ILE A 126 5.53 5.27 -5.35
N VAL A 127 4.81 4.69 -4.40
CA VAL A 127 5.37 3.82 -3.36
C VAL A 127 6.06 2.61 -3.97
N SER A 128 5.40 1.88 -4.86
CA SER A 128 5.99 0.71 -5.54
C SER A 128 7.27 1.04 -6.31
N ARG A 129 7.40 2.25 -6.87
CA ARG A 129 8.61 2.71 -7.57
C ARG A 129 9.75 3.11 -6.63
N THR A 130 9.45 3.40 -5.37
CA THR A 130 10.43 3.79 -4.35
C THR A 130 11.00 2.58 -3.59
N LEU A 131 10.26 1.47 -3.55
CA LEU A 131 10.73 0.24 -2.90
C LEU A 131 11.88 -0.40 -3.67
N ARG A 132 12.89 -0.89 -2.94
CA ARG A 132 14.03 -1.65 -3.52
C ARG A 132 13.55 -2.91 -4.23
N ILE A 133 12.57 -3.60 -3.66
CA ILE A 133 11.92 -4.77 -4.26
C ILE A 133 10.51 -4.36 -4.67
N PRO A 134 10.25 -4.21 -5.98
CA PRO A 134 8.92 -3.92 -6.48
C PRO A 134 7.94 -5.03 -6.08
N PRO A 135 6.74 -4.69 -5.58
CA PRO A 135 5.75 -5.72 -5.22
C PRO A 135 5.33 -6.57 -6.41
N GLU A 136 5.14 -7.86 -6.20
CA GLU A 136 4.33 -8.73 -7.05
C GLU A 136 2.86 -8.32 -6.96
N LEU A 137 2.10 -8.54 -8.03
CA LEU A 137 0.69 -8.17 -8.09
C LEU A 137 -0.11 -9.38 -8.54
N GLU A 138 -1.10 -9.76 -7.74
CA GLU A 138 -2.08 -10.79 -8.05
C GLU A 138 -3.46 -10.13 -8.11
N VAL A 139 -4.18 -10.32 -9.22
CA VAL A 139 -5.48 -9.66 -9.44
C VAL A 139 -6.56 -10.69 -9.67
N GLU A 140 -7.54 -10.72 -8.77
CA GLU A 140 -8.81 -11.40 -8.96
C GLU A 140 -9.84 -10.38 -9.43
N VAL A 141 -10.53 -10.69 -10.53
CA VAL A 141 -11.64 -9.86 -11.01
C VAL A 141 -12.91 -10.69 -10.93
N VAL A 142 -13.90 -10.18 -10.24
CA VAL A 142 -15.22 -10.78 -10.07
C VAL A 142 -16.29 -9.88 -10.69
N PRO A 143 -17.43 -10.44 -11.14
CA PRO A 143 -18.56 -9.63 -11.57
C PRO A 143 -19.09 -8.71 -10.45
N ALA A 144 -19.65 -7.58 -10.85
CA ALA A 144 -20.44 -6.66 -10.01
C ALA A 144 -21.83 -7.18 -9.70
#